data_AF-A0AA96VIE2-F1
#
_entry.id   AF-A0AA96VIE2-F1
#
_cell.length_a   1.000
_cell.length_b   1.000
_cell.length_c   1.000
_cell.angle_alpha   90.00
_cell.angle_beta   90.00
_cell.angle_gamma   90.00
#
_symmetry.space_group_name_H-M   'P 1'
#
loop_
_entity.id
_entity.type
_entity.pdbx_description
1 polymer ?
#
loop_
_entity_poly.entity_id
_entity_poly.type
_entity_poly.pdbx_seq_one_letter_code
_entity_poly.pdbx_strand_id
1 'polypeptide(L)'
;MSESVELLVRKILEEMNGHDKPVTSGLPKGTEATAADYPIAQKHPDWIVVGDNKKFEDITLENIVNGSITSKDLRIKPEILLKQGEIARNAGREAIEYNFSRAAELTKVPDERVLEIYNALRPYRSSKQELLDIANELENVYGAKICSGFVREAAEHYERRKKLKGDN
;
A
#
# COMPACT_ATOMS: atom_id res chain seq x y z
N MET A 1 -27.71 -2.17 -52.19
CA MET A 1 -27.33 -1.61 -50.87
C MET A 1 -27.15 -2.69 -49.77
N SER A 2 -27.34 -3.99 -50.05
CA SER A 2 -27.11 -5.08 -49.08
C SER A 2 -25.70 -5.70 -49.17
N GLU A 3 -25.11 -5.78 -50.36
CA GLU A 3 -23.78 -6.39 -50.60
C GLU A 3 -22.62 -5.68 -49.87
N SER A 4 -22.70 -4.36 -49.75
CA SER A 4 -21.68 -3.55 -49.06
C SER A 4 -21.69 -3.75 -47.53
N VAL A 5 -22.84 -4.14 -46.97
CA VAL A 5 -22.99 -4.38 -45.54
C VAL A 5 -22.51 -5.78 -45.19
N GLU A 6 -22.79 -6.79 -46.03
CA GLU A 6 -22.27 -8.14 -45.85
C GLU A 6 -20.74 -8.21 -45.93
N LEU A 7 -20.12 -7.47 -46.85
CA LEU A 7 -18.67 -7.37 -46.95
C LEU A 7 -18.04 -6.71 -45.71
N LEU A 8 -18.71 -5.71 -45.13
CA LEU A 8 -18.26 -5.06 -43.91
C LEU A 8 -18.39 -5.97 -42.69
N VAL A 9 -19.49 -6.72 -42.58
CA VAL A 9 -19.72 -7.70 -41.50
C VAL A 9 -18.72 -8.86 -41.58
N ARG A 10 -18.44 -9.37 -42.79
CA ARG A 10 -17.41 -10.41 -42.97
C ARG A 10 -16.01 -9.92 -42.58
N LYS A 11 -15.66 -8.68 -42.95
CA LYS A 11 -14.37 -8.09 -42.60
C LYS A 11 -14.21 -7.88 -41.09
N ILE A 12 -15.28 -7.47 -40.41
CA ILE A 12 -15.30 -7.34 -38.94
C ILE A 12 -15.16 -8.72 -38.27
N LEU A 13 -15.83 -9.75 -38.79
CA LEU A 13 -15.71 -11.12 -38.27
C LEU A 13 -14.32 -11.73 -38.50
N GLU A 14 -13.65 -11.40 -39.62
CA GLU A 14 -12.26 -11.80 -39.87
C GLU A 14 -11.27 -11.07 -38.93
N GLU A 15 -11.47 -9.78 -38.67
CA GLU A 15 -10.65 -9.02 -37.71
C GLU A 15 -10.82 -9.51 -36.26
N MET A 16 -12.00 -10.03 -35.90
CA MET A 16 -12.26 -10.62 -34.58
C MET A 16 -11.67 -12.02 -34.41
N ASN A 17 -11.35 -12.73 -35.50
CA ASN A 17 -10.85 -14.11 -35.46
C ASN A 17 -9.31 -14.21 -35.57
N GLY A 18 -8.61 -13.07 -35.64
CA GLY A 18 -7.15 -12.98 -35.86
C GLY A 18 -6.27 -12.81 -34.63
N HIS A 19 -6.79 -12.91 -33.40
CA HIS A 19 -6.01 -12.78 -32.17
C HIS A 19 -6.17 -13.99 -31.26
N ASP A 20 -5.76 -15.15 -31.76
CA ASP A 20 -5.46 -16.30 -30.93
C ASP A 20 -3.94 -16.37 -30.71
N LYS A 21 -3.45 -15.57 -29.75
CA LYS A 21 -2.18 -15.85 -29.08
C LYS A 21 -2.51 -16.69 -27.85
N PRO A 22 -1.78 -17.79 -27.57
CA PRO A 22 -2.03 -18.58 -26.39
C PRO A 22 -1.78 -17.69 -25.17
N VAL A 23 -2.83 -17.39 -24.42
CA VAL A 23 -2.72 -16.79 -23.10
C VAL A 23 -2.17 -17.89 -22.20
N THR A 24 -0.84 -17.89 -22.06
CA THR A 24 -0.17 -18.66 -21.03
C THR A 24 -0.71 -18.19 -19.68
N SER A 25 -1.28 -19.14 -18.94
CA SER A 25 -1.81 -18.99 -17.59
C SER A 25 -0.68 -18.82 -16.57
N GLY A 26 0.03 -17.68 -16.64
CA GLY A 26 0.85 -17.17 -15.56
C GLY A 26 0.19 -15.92 -15.00
N LEU A 27 -0.11 -15.88 -13.69
CA LEU A 27 -0.50 -14.64 -13.03
C LEU A 27 0.53 -13.56 -13.39
N PRO A 28 0.14 -12.41 -13.97
CA PRO A 28 1.10 -11.35 -14.22
C PRO A 28 1.56 -10.84 -12.85
N LYS A 29 2.88 -10.79 -12.65
CA LYS A 29 3.46 -9.88 -11.65
C LYS A 29 2.79 -8.53 -11.86
N GLY A 30 2.05 -8.06 -10.86
CA GLY A 30 1.12 -6.93 -11.00
C GLY A 30 1.79 -5.76 -11.72
N THR A 31 1.12 -5.26 -12.74
CA THR A 31 1.53 -4.05 -13.46
C THR A 31 1.68 -2.90 -12.47
N GLU A 32 2.83 -2.24 -12.51
CA GLU A 32 3.12 -1.04 -11.71
C GLU A 32 2.09 0.06 -12.00
N ALA A 33 1.54 0.67 -10.96
CA ALA A 33 0.57 1.75 -11.10
C ALA A 33 1.24 3.06 -11.55
N THR A 34 0.60 3.75 -12.49
CA THR A 34 1.08 4.98 -13.10
C THR A 34 0.28 6.19 -12.63
N ALA A 35 0.75 7.41 -12.90
CA ALA A 35 0.00 8.63 -12.59
C ALA A 35 -1.41 8.66 -13.23
N ALA A 36 -1.60 7.95 -14.34
CA ALA A 36 -2.90 7.85 -15.02
C ALA A 36 -3.92 6.98 -14.27
N ASP A 37 -3.49 6.17 -13.30
CA ASP A 37 -4.36 5.28 -12.52
C ASP A 37 -5.00 5.98 -11.31
N TYR A 38 -4.62 7.24 -11.04
CA TYR A 38 -5.24 8.06 -10.02
C TYR A 38 -6.49 8.79 -10.55
N PRO A 39 -7.58 8.92 -9.78
CA PRO A 39 -7.80 8.32 -8.45
C PRO A 39 -8.18 6.83 -8.50
N ILE A 40 -7.56 6.00 -7.66
CA ILE A 40 -7.82 4.53 -7.64
C ILE A 40 -9.30 4.22 -7.44
N ALA A 41 -10.00 4.88 -6.52
CA ALA A 41 -11.41 4.62 -6.24
C ALA A 41 -12.35 4.85 -7.44
N GLN A 42 -11.93 5.63 -8.43
CA GLN A 42 -12.73 5.89 -9.65
C GLN A 42 -12.28 5.02 -10.82
N LYS A 43 -10.97 4.77 -10.96
CA LYS A 43 -10.39 4.11 -12.12
C LYS A 43 -10.21 2.61 -11.94
N HIS A 44 -9.88 2.19 -10.72
CA HIS A 44 -9.58 0.81 -10.35
C HIS A 44 -10.16 0.47 -8.96
N PRO A 45 -11.49 0.59 -8.76
CA PRO A 45 -12.11 0.25 -7.48
C PRO A 45 -11.90 -1.23 -7.11
N ASP A 46 -11.71 -2.10 -8.10
CA ASP A 46 -11.41 -3.53 -7.96
C ASP A 46 -10.08 -3.80 -7.25
N TRP A 47 -9.14 -2.85 -7.23
CA TRP A 47 -7.90 -2.98 -6.47
C TRP A 47 -8.12 -2.83 -4.96
N ILE A 48 -9.22 -2.18 -4.54
CA ILE A 48 -9.48 -1.86 -3.14
C ILE A 48 -10.15 -3.04 -2.46
N VAL A 49 -9.39 -3.70 -1.59
CA VAL A 49 -9.89 -4.79 -0.72
C VAL A 49 -10.14 -4.26 0.68
N VAL A 50 -11.30 -4.61 1.24
CA VAL A 50 -11.78 -4.20 2.56
C VAL A 50 -11.81 -5.43 3.47
N GLY A 51 -11.30 -5.30 4.70
CA GLY A 51 -11.32 -6.42 5.65
C GLY A 51 -10.72 -7.72 5.12
N ASP A 52 -11.41 -8.83 5.37
CA ASP A 52 -11.05 -10.16 4.87
C ASP A 52 -11.81 -10.46 3.57
N ASN A 53 -11.30 -9.98 2.44
CA ASN A 53 -11.80 -10.19 1.08
C ASN A 53 -13.16 -9.55 0.73
N LYS A 54 -13.57 -8.49 1.43
CA LYS A 54 -14.74 -7.68 1.02
C LYS A 54 -14.32 -6.67 -0.05
N LYS A 55 -15.26 -6.25 -0.88
CA LYS A 55 -15.01 -5.29 -1.95
C LYS A 55 -15.27 -3.86 -1.47
N PHE A 56 -14.79 -2.88 -2.23
CA PHE A 56 -15.04 -1.47 -1.96
C PHE A 56 -16.53 -1.13 -1.96
N GLU A 57 -17.31 -1.74 -2.85
CA GLU A 57 -18.76 -1.52 -2.97
C GLU A 57 -19.54 -2.06 -1.77
N ASP A 58 -18.96 -2.98 -1.00
CA ASP A 58 -19.62 -3.54 0.18
C ASP A 58 -19.71 -2.52 1.31
N ILE A 59 -18.95 -1.41 1.26
CA ILE A 59 -19.00 -0.31 2.23
C ILE A 59 -20.32 0.45 2.07
N THR A 60 -21.38 -0.08 2.67
CA THR A 60 -22.72 0.48 2.70
C THR A 60 -23.22 0.67 4.13
N LEU A 61 -24.16 1.60 4.33
CA LEU A 61 -24.74 1.83 5.65
C LEU A 61 -25.44 0.56 6.19
N GLU A 62 -26.09 -0.20 5.32
CA GLU A 62 -26.74 -1.46 5.68
C GLU A 62 -25.73 -2.48 6.23
N ASN A 63 -24.60 -2.67 5.53
CA ASN A 63 -23.55 -3.60 5.96
C ASN A 63 -22.83 -3.14 7.23
N ILE A 64 -22.81 -1.85 7.50
CA ILE A 64 -22.27 -1.32 8.76
C ILE A 64 -23.26 -1.57 9.91
N VAL A 65 -24.55 -1.28 9.69
CA VAL A 65 -25.60 -1.44 10.72
C VAL A 65 -25.82 -2.91 11.07
N ASN A 66 -25.76 -3.81 10.09
CA ASN A 66 -25.92 -5.25 10.31
C ASN A 66 -24.64 -5.94 10.83
N GLY A 67 -23.53 -5.21 10.96
CA GLY A 67 -22.26 -5.71 11.50
C GLY A 67 -21.40 -6.51 10.50
N SER A 68 -21.81 -6.62 9.22
CA SER A 68 -21.01 -7.26 8.17
C SER A 68 -19.72 -6.50 7.88
N ILE A 69 -19.72 -5.18 8.06
CA ILE A 69 -18.55 -4.31 8.03
C ILE A 69 -18.33 -3.70 9.40
N THR A 70 -17.14 -3.91 9.92
CA THR A 70 -16.69 -3.39 11.21
C THR A 70 -15.60 -2.33 11.01
N SER A 71 -15.28 -1.59 12.06
CA SER A 71 -14.17 -0.62 12.05
C SER A 71 -12.81 -1.26 11.72
N LYS A 72 -12.63 -2.55 12.02
CA LYS A 72 -11.41 -3.30 11.68
C LYS A 72 -11.29 -3.54 10.18
N ASP A 73 -12.42 -3.70 9.49
CA ASP A 73 -12.46 -3.90 8.04
C ASP A 73 -12.10 -2.62 7.28
N LEU A 74 -12.43 -1.46 7.84
CA LEU A 74 -12.22 -0.11 7.27
C LEU A 74 -10.77 0.39 7.42
N ARG A 75 -9.80 -0.52 7.35
CA ARG A 75 -8.37 -0.21 7.39
C ARG A 75 -7.76 -0.37 6.00
N ILE A 76 -6.93 0.60 5.61
CA ILE A 76 -6.20 0.52 4.35
C ILE A 76 -5.24 -0.67 4.35
N LYS A 77 -5.19 -1.38 3.22
CA LYS A 77 -4.29 -2.52 3.02
C LYS A 77 -2.92 -2.05 2.50
N PRO A 78 -1.82 -2.75 2.84
CA PRO A 78 -0.47 -2.37 2.41
C PRO A 78 -0.35 -2.29 0.88
N GLU A 79 -1.06 -3.15 0.14
CA GLU A 79 -1.05 -3.19 -1.33
C GLU A 79 -1.55 -1.87 -1.94
N ILE A 80 -2.57 -1.25 -1.34
CA ILE A 80 -3.08 0.05 -1.81
C ILE A 80 -2.08 1.17 -1.51
N LEU A 81 -1.43 1.15 -0.34
CA LEU A 81 -0.38 2.14 -0.03
C LEU A 81 0.79 2.04 -1.01
N LEU A 82 1.22 0.83 -1.36
CA LEU A 82 2.25 0.61 -2.37
C LEU A 82 1.84 1.14 -3.75
N LYS A 83 0.62 0.86 -4.20
CA LYS A 83 0.09 1.42 -5.45
C LYS A 83 0.02 2.94 -5.44
N GLN A 84 -0.40 3.55 -4.33
CA GLN A 84 -0.35 5.01 -4.18
C GLN A 84 1.08 5.54 -4.22
N GLY A 85 2.05 4.77 -3.69
CA GLY A 85 3.48 5.03 -3.83
C GLY A 85 3.95 5.01 -5.27
N GLU A 86 3.61 3.97 -6.03
CA GLU A 86 3.93 3.85 -7.47
C GLU A 86 3.34 5.02 -8.27
N ILE A 87 2.08 5.38 -8.02
CA ILE A 87 1.43 6.57 -8.60
C ILE A 87 2.22 7.84 -8.25
N ALA A 88 2.62 8.01 -6.98
CA ALA A 88 3.37 9.18 -6.53
C ALA A 88 4.74 9.27 -7.20
N ARG A 89 5.48 8.17 -7.30
CA ARG A 89 6.76 8.09 -8.01
C ARG A 89 6.60 8.43 -9.49
N ASN A 90 5.60 7.84 -10.17
CA ASN A 90 5.30 8.12 -11.57
C ASN A 90 4.80 9.56 -11.82
N ALA A 91 4.34 10.26 -10.78
CA ALA A 91 4.05 11.69 -10.81
C ALA A 91 5.24 12.58 -10.41
N GLY A 92 6.46 12.01 -10.28
CA GLY A 92 7.68 12.73 -9.92
C GLY A 92 7.83 13.04 -8.42
N ARG A 93 7.17 12.30 -7.53
CA ARG A 93 7.16 12.52 -6.07
C ARG A 93 7.75 11.34 -5.29
N GLU A 94 9.03 11.05 -5.52
CA GLU A 94 9.73 9.91 -4.90
C GLU A 94 9.70 9.92 -3.36
N ALA A 95 9.85 11.08 -2.72
CA ALA A 95 9.78 11.16 -1.26
C ALA A 95 8.41 10.74 -0.70
N ILE A 96 7.34 10.96 -1.47
CA ILE A 96 5.98 10.53 -1.09
C ILE A 96 5.83 9.01 -1.29
N GLU A 97 6.41 8.46 -2.35
CA GLU A 97 6.47 7.00 -2.54
C GLU A 97 7.15 6.34 -1.35
N TYR A 98 8.34 6.81 -0.97
CA TYR A 98 9.07 6.25 0.16
C TYR A 98 8.27 6.34 1.48
N ASN A 99 7.54 7.44 1.67
CA ASN A 99 6.64 7.59 2.81
C ASN A 99 5.50 6.55 2.80
N PHE A 100 4.88 6.31 1.64
CA PHE A 100 3.85 5.29 1.50
C PHE A 100 4.40 3.88 1.70
N SER A 101 5.62 3.60 1.24
CA SER A 101 6.30 2.34 1.48
C SER A 101 6.54 2.07 2.97
N ARG A 102 6.93 3.08 3.76
CA ARG A 102 6.97 2.97 5.23
C ARG A 102 5.59 2.76 5.84
N ALA A 103 4.59 3.53 5.39
CA ALA A 103 3.23 3.38 5.89
C ALA A 103 2.67 1.98 5.62
N ALA A 104 2.99 1.38 4.47
CA ALA A 104 2.59 0.03 4.11
C ALA A 104 3.13 -1.00 5.11
N GLU A 105 4.41 -0.88 5.51
CA GLU A 105 4.98 -1.74 6.56
C GLU A 105 4.25 -1.59 7.91
N LEU A 106 3.90 -0.35 8.28
CA LEU A 106 3.24 -0.06 9.56
C LEU A 106 1.79 -0.54 9.64
N THR A 107 1.15 -0.94 8.54
CA THR A 107 -0.21 -1.53 8.57
C THR A 107 -0.29 -2.83 9.40
N LYS A 108 0.85 -3.50 9.59
CA LYS A 108 0.96 -4.73 10.40
C LYS A 108 1.22 -4.47 11.87
N VAL A 109 1.55 -3.22 12.24
CA VAL A 109 1.86 -2.84 13.61
C VAL A 109 0.56 -2.39 14.31
N PRO A 110 0.21 -2.92 15.49
CA PRO A 110 -0.97 -2.50 16.23
C PRO A 110 -0.94 -1.00 16.59
N ASP A 111 -2.09 -0.33 16.59
CA ASP A 111 -2.20 1.13 16.81
C ASP A 111 -1.53 1.59 18.11
N GLU A 112 -1.74 0.87 19.21
CA GLU A 112 -1.08 1.15 20.49
C GLU A 112 0.44 1.08 20.36
N ARG A 113 0.95 0.06 19.66
CA ARG A 113 2.38 -0.10 19.44
C ARG A 113 2.95 1.00 18.53
N VAL A 114 2.20 1.46 17.53
CA VAL A 114 2.59 2.63 16.71
C VAL A 114 2.74 3.88 17.59
N LEU A 115 1.82 4.12 18.53
CA LEU A 115 1.90 5.24 19.47
C LEU A 115 3.08 5.10 20.45
N GLU A 116 3.37 3.91 20.92
CA GLU A 116 4.54 3.64 21.77
C GLU A 116 5.85 3.95 21.04
N ILE A 117 6.01 3.47 19.81
CA ILE A 117 7.19 3.72 18.97
C ILE A 117 7.33 5.22 18.67
N TYR A 118 6.23 5.89 18.32
CA TYR A 118 6.21 7.34 18.14
C TYR A 118 6.69 8.07 19.39
N ASN A 119 6.17 7.70 20.56
CA ASN A 119 6.58 8.32 21.82
C ASN A 119 8.05 8.01 22.15
N ALA A 120 8.53 6.81 21.88
CA ALA A 120 9.92 6.41 22.07
C ALA A 120 10.89 7.24 21.21
N LEU A 121 10.48 7.64 20.01
CA LEU A 121 11.25 8.52 19.12
C LEU A 121 11.20 10.00 19.51
N ARG A 122 10.38 10.42 20.48
CA ARG A 122 10.41 11.82 20.93
C ARG A 122 11.69 12.11 21.72
N PRO A 123 12.21 13.35 21.69
CA PRO A 123 13.42 13.71 22.41
C PRO A 123 13.39 13.28 23.88
N TYR A 124 14.51 12.70 24.34
CA TYR A 124 14.77 12.33 25.73
C TYR A 124 13.89 11.21 26.29
N ARG A 125 13.19 10.45 25.43
CA ARG A 125 12.31 9.37 25.87
C ARG A 125 13.00 8.02 25.99
N SER A 126 13.93 7.73 25.10
CA SER A 126 14.54 6.41 24.98
C SER A 126 16.06 6.48 25.06
N SER A 127 16.66 5.45 25.62
CA SER A 127 18.05 5.10 25.45
C SER A 127 18.31 4.56 24.04
N LYS A 128 19.59 4.48 23.66
CA LYS A 128 19.99 3.90 22.37
C LYS A 128 19.57 2.44 22.26
N GLN A 129 19.74 1.66 23.33
CA GLN A 129 19.38 0.24 23.32
C GLN A 129 17.86 0.04 23.12
N GLU A 130 17.02 0.81 23.81
CA GLU A 130 15.56 0.75 23.63
C GLU A 130 15.15 1.03 22.17
N LEU A 131 15.81 1.98 21.49
CA LEU A 131 15.55 2.25 20.08
C LEU A 131 16.03 1.10 19.16
N LEU A 132 17.18 0.49 19.45
CA LEU A 132 17.66 -0.66 18.70
C LEU A 132 16.76 -1.89 18.89
N ASP A 133 16.21 -2.08 20.08
CA ASP A 133 15.26 -3.16 20.37
C ASP A 133 13.95 -2.95 19.61
N ILE A 134 13.43 -1.72 19.55
CA ILE A 134 12.30 -1.35 18.70
C ILE A 134 12.59 -1.63 17.22
N ALA A 135 13.78 -1.27 16.73
CA ALA A 135 14.16 -1.54 15.36
C ALA A 135 14.20 -3.05 15.05
N ASN A 136 14.72 -3.84 15.99
CA ASN A 136 14.77 -5.30 15.86
C ASN A 136 13.37 -5.91 15.88
N GLU A 137 12.46 -5.41 16.70
CA GLU A 137 11.06 -5.82 16.70
C GLU A 137 10.38 -5.50 15.36
N LEU A 138 10.55 -4.27 14.86
CA LEU A 138 9.99 -3.84 13.57
C LEU A 138 10.40 -4.78 12.44
N GLU A 139 11.68 -5.12 12.35
CA GLU A 139 12.20 -6.01 11.32
C GLU A 139 11.74 -7.47 11.50
N ASN A 140 11.87 -8.03 12.70
CA ASN A 140 11.72 -9.48 12.90
C ASN A 140 10.29 -9.92 13.20
N VAL A 141 9.49 -9.06 13.84
CA VAL A 141 8.10 -9.39 14.21
C VAL A 141 7.12 -8.93 13.13
N TYR A 142 7.28 -7.72 12.61
CA TYR A 142 6.34 -7.15 11.64
C TYR A 142 6.84 -7.17 10.19
N GLY A 143 8.12 -7.51 9.95
CA GLY A 143 8.73 -7.45 8.63
C GLY A 143 8.92 -6.02 8.09
N ALA A 144 8.92 -5.02 8.97
CA ALA A 144 9.00 -3.60 8.66
C ALA A 144 10.47 -3.14 8.56
N LYS A 145 11.14 -3.52 7.47
CA LYS A 145 12.57 -3.32 7.26
C LYS A 145 12.94 -1.86 7.04
N ILE A 146 12.13 -1.13 6.27
CA ILE A 146 12.37 0.30 6.01
C ILE A 146 12.21 1.08 7.32
N CYS A 147 11.14 0.80 8.08
CA CYS A 147 10.90 1.45 9.37
C CYS A 147 11.97 1.06 10.40
N SER A 148 12.42 -0.19 10.41
CA SER A 148 13.54 -0.64 11.26
C SER A 148 14.82 0.15 10.95
N GLY A 149 15.19 0.26 9.67
CA GLY A 149 16.34 1.07 9.25
C GLY A 149 16.23 2.53 9.71
N PHE A 150 15.06 3.13 9.56
CA PHE A 150 14.79 4.49 10.01
C PHE A 150 14.97 4.67 11.52
N VAL A 151 14.54 3.70 12.34
CA VAL A 151 14.74 3.74 13.80
C VAL A 151 16.21 3.55 14.18
N ARG A 152 16.95 2.68 13.48
CA ARG A 152 18.41 2.51 13.71
C ARG A 152 19.17 3.80 13.41
N GLU A 153 18.86 4.44 12.28
CA GLU A 153 19.41 5.74 11.91
C GLU A 153 19.09 6.79 12.98
N ALA A 154 17.84 6.85 13.47
CA ALA A 154 17.47 7.74 14.55
C ALA A 154 18.31 7.50 15.82
N ALA A 155 18.53 6.24 16.20
CA ALA A 155 19.34 5.89 17.38
C ALA A 155 20.77 6.41 17.28
N GLU A 156 21.42 6.28 16.11
CA GLU A 156 22.75 6.83 15.86
C GLU A 156 22.77 8.36 15.94
N HIS A 157 21.80 9.02 15.29
CA HIS A 157 21.73 10.47 15.31
C HIS A 157 21.40 11.02 16.69
N TYR A 158 20.57 10.33 17.48
CA TYR A 158 20.19 10.80 18.80
C TYR A 158 21.36 10.76 19.77
N GLU A 159 22.21 9.72 19.68
CA GLU A 159 23.46 9.64 20.43
C GLU A 159 24.41 10.80 20.06
N ARG A 160 24.63 11.04 18.75
CA ARG A 160 25.51 12.12 18.29
C ARG A 160 24.98 13.52 18.65
N ARG A 161 23.65 13.68 18.69
CA ARG A 161 22.97 14.98 18.84
C ARG A 161 22.39 15.23 20.23
N LYS A 162 22.68 14.34 21.19
CA LYS A 162 22.23 14.44 22.58
C LYS A 162 20.70 14.54 22.69
N LYS A 163 20.01 13.53 22.18
CA LYS A 163 18.54 13.42 22.21
C LYS A 163 18.04 12.12 22.86
N LEU A 164 18.95 11.35 23.44
CA LEU A 164 18.58 10.17 24.21
C LEU A 164 18.11 10.56 25.61
N LYS A 165 17.48 9.62 26.30
CA LYS A 165 17.10 9.78 27.70
C LYS A 165 18.31 10.15 28.56
N GLY A 166 18.21 11.26 29.30
CA GLY A 166 19.28 11.79 30.14
C GLY A 166 20.15 12.88 29.49
N ASP A 167 19.94 13.19 28.20
CA ASP A 167 20.64 14.27 27.48
C ASP A 167 19.94 15.66 27.59
N ASN A 168 18.92 15.76 28.44
CA ASN A 168 18.07 16.95 28.58
C ASN A 168 18.63 18.02 29.53
#